data_AF-A0A7W9GSM4-F1
#
_entry.id   AF-A0A7W9GSM4-F1
#
_cell.length_a   1.000
_cell.length_b   1.000
_cell.length_c   1.000
_cell.angle_alpha   90.00
_cell.angle_beta   90.00
_cell.angle_gamma   90.00
#
_symmetry.space_group_name_H-M   'P 1'
#
loop_
_entity.id
_entity.type
_entity.pdbx_description
1 polymer ?
#
loop_
_entity_poly.entity_id
_entity_poly.type
_entity_poly.pdbx_seq_one_letter_code
_entity_poly.pdbx_strand_id
1 'polypeptide(L)'
;MSQGDEAPASAPRWLWAVVVMALVVGGALGLVVADTRDDAAGLSDVRLVSGLVEGSSMTADESAPGNIRLSLLNLGEHEVEILGLEPAGMTVQPGDRPADPLPAPPGEWVTATQTGLIADCSLGDPGQVIRVRVRDAAGTERVVEASGLPDSLGTLGMWQTACAPPALVFPRIGVASAAVHEAATLTTELPVANDSGRPLRVIRFGSESPGLALTAPELPIEMPANDATRIPLTWGVTDCQIALGWPDVVIDYSLERDGDQSSGSYVLVGPARAELVLLVQRVCGDAR
;
A
#
# COMPACT_ATOMS: atom_id res chain seq x y z
N MET A 1 -57.03 50.43 -59.93
CA MET A 1 -55.85 49.64 -59.53
C MET A 1 -54.70 50.58 -59.34
N SER A 2 -54.24 50.76 -58.10
CA SER A 2 -52.90 51.27 -57.82
C SER A 2 -52.48 50.73 -56.46
N GLN A 3 -51.57 49.76 -56.48
CA GLN A 3 -50.76 49.37 -55.32
C GLN A 3 -49.85 50.55 -54.98
N GLY A 4 -49.73 50.86 -53.69
CA GLY A 4 -48.68 51.73 -53.16
C GLY A 4 -47.72 50.86 -52.36
N ASP A 5 -46.49 50.77 -52.84
CA ASP A 5 -45.37 50.08 -52.19
C ASP A 5 -44.92 50.78 -50.90
N GLU A 6 -44.58 49.96 -49.91
CA GLU A 6 -43.84 50.32 -48.70
C GLU A 6 -42.41 50.78 -49.01
N ALA A 7 -41.91 51.75 -48.23
CA ALA A 7 -40.48 52.04 -48.10
C ALA A 7 -40.01 51.68 -46.68
N PRO A 8 -38.96 50.85 -46.50
CA PRO A 8 -38.49 50.45 -45.18
C PRO A 8 -37.66 51.57 -44.52
N ALA A 9 -37.98 51.85 -43.26
CA ALA A 9 -37.27 52.83 -42.43
C ALA A 9 -35.82 52.38 -42.16
N SER A 10 -34.86 53.25 -42.46
CA SER A 10 -33.43 53.01 -42.20
C SER A 10 -33.14 53.02 -40.70
N ALA A 11 -32.69 51.87 -40.17
CA ALA A 11 -32.24 51.77 -38.78
C ALA A 11 -30.97 52.62 -38.53
N PRO A 12 -30.87 53.31 -37.38
CA PRO A 12 -29.84 54.32 -37.15
C PRO A 12 -28.46 53.69 -36.86
N ARG A 13 -27.44 54.13 -37.62
CA ARG A 13 -26.05 53.62 -37.65
C ARG A 13 -25.32 53.57 -36.29
N TRP A 14 -25.75 54.37 -35.32
CA TRP A 14 -25.14 54.39 -33.97
C TRP A 14 -25.35 53.08 -33.18
N LEU A 15 -26.44 52.36 -33.46
CA LEU A 15 -26.76 51.12 -32.78
C LEU A 15 -25.71 50.04 -33.08
N TRP A 16 -25.19 50.03 -34.31
CA TRP A 16 -24.16 49.09 -34.74
C TRP A 16 -22.79 49.37 -34.12
N ALA A 17 -22.46 50.63 -33.85
CA ALA A 17 -21.21 51.00 -33.18
C ALA A 17 -21.15 50.47 -31.74
N VAL A 18 -22.28 50.50 -31.02
CA VAL A 18 -22.39 49.97 -29.65
C VAL A 18 -22.24 48.45 -29.63
N VAL A 19 -22.86 47.75 -30.60
CA VAL A 19 -22.77 46.29 -30.71
C VAL A 19 -21.33 45.85 -31.01
N VAL A 20 -20.63 46.53 -31.91
CA VAL A 20 -19.23 46.20 -32.24
C VAL A 20 -18.31 46.43 -31.04
N MET A 21 -18.47 47.55 -30.31
CA MET A 21 -17.70 47.81 -29.10
C MET A 21 -17.96 46.77 -28.01
N ALA A 22 -19.22 46.37 -27.79
CA ALA A 22 -19.56 45.33 -26.83
C ALA A 22 -18.93 43.98 -27.21
N LEU A 23 -18.84 43.66 -28.50
CA LEU A 23 -18.25 42.42 -29.00
C LEU A 23 -16.72 42.42 -28.91
N VAL A 24 -16.07 43.57 -29.12
CA VAL A 24 -14.61 43.73 -28.94
C VAL A 24 -14.23 43.63 -27.47
N VAL A 25 -14.96 44.32 -26.58
CA VAL A 25 -14.71 44.26 -25.13
C VAL A 25 -15.02 42.86 -24.58
N GLY A 26 -16.13 42.25 -25.01
CA GLY A 26 -16.47 40.86 -24.65
C GLY A 26 -15.47 39.84 -25.19
N GLY A 27 -14.95 40.03 -26.40
CA GLY A 27 -13.93 39.17 -27.01
C GLY A 27 -12.56 39.32 -26.33
N ALA A 28 -12.16 40.54 -25.97
CA ALA A 28 -10.91 40.79 -25.25
C ALA A 28 -10.95 40.21 -23.82
N LEU A 29 -12.06 40.39 -23.10
CA LEU A 29 -12.26 39.76 -21.78
C LEU A 29 -12.36 38.24 -21.88
N GLY A 30 -12.99 37.70 -22.92
CA GLY A 30 -13.07 36.27 -23.17
C GLY A 30 -11.70 35.63 -23.46
N LEU A 31 -10.83 36.32 -24.19
CA LEU A 31 -9.45 35.86 -24.46
C LEU A 31 -8.60 35.82 -23.19
N VAL A 32 -8.70 36.83 -22.31
CA VAL A 32 -7.96 36.84 -21.04
C VAL A 32 -8.44 35.73 -20.10
N VAL A 33 -9.75 35.47 -20.03
CA VAL A 33 -10.30 34.36 -19.22
C VAL A 33 -9.93 33.00 -19.79
N ALA A 34 -9.84 32.85 -21.12
CA ALA A 34 -9.39 31.61 -21.75
C ALA A 34 -7.91 31.32 -21.50
N ASP A 35 -7.04 32.33 -21.56
CA ASP A 35 -5.60 32.20 -21.30
C ASP A 35 -5.32 31.74 -19.85
N THR A 36 -6.05 32.31 -18.88
CA THR A 36 -5.97 31.83 -17.47
C THR A 36 -6.52 30.41 -17.25
N ARG A 37 -7.33 29.90 -18.19
CA ARG A 37 -7.90 28.55 -18.10
C ARG A 37 -6.97 27.50 -18.68
N ASP A 38 -6.20 27.83 -19.71
CA ASP A 38 -5.18 26.95 -20.26
C ASP A 38 -3.95 26.85 -19.33
N ASP A 39 -3.56 27.93 -18.64
CA ASP A 39 -2.52 27.85 -17.60
C ASP A 39 -2.95 27.01 -16.38
N ALA A 40 -4.25 27.04 -16.02
CA ALA A 40 -4.78 26.17 -14.98
C ALA A 40 -4.87 24.69 -15.41
N ALA A 41 -4.92 24.41 -16.72
CA ALA A 41 -4.94 23.06 -17.27
C ALA A 41 -3.52 22.48 -17.48
N GLY A 42 -2.50 23.31 -17.70
CA GLY A 42 -1.10 22.86 -17.74
C GLY A 42 -0.55 22.42 -16.38
N LEU A 43 -1.14 22.90 -15.28
CA LEU A 43 -0.69 22.62 -13.91
C LEU A 43 -1.35 21.39 -13.25
N SER A 44 -2.17 20.63 -13.98
CA SER A 44 -2.92 19.48 -13.45
C SER A 44 -2.20 18.14 -13.47
N ASP A 45 -0.98 18.04 -14.00
CA ASP A 45 -0.40 16.73 -14.36
C ASP A 45 0.66 16.18 -13.39
N VAL A 46 0.50 16.41 -12.07
CA VAL A 46 1.31 15.67 -11.08
C VAL A 46 0.71 14.27 -10.92
N ARG A 47 1.27 13.32 -11.67
CA ARG A 47 0.90 11.90 -11.61
C ARG A 47 2.03 11.11 -10.98
N LEU A 48 1.80 10.59 -9.78
CA LEU A 48 2.75 9.70 -9.11
C LEU A 48 2.27 8.26 -9.17
N VAL A 49 3.21 7.37 -9.46
CA VAL A 49 3.00 5.91 -9.36
C VAL A 49 3.84 5.39 -8.21
N SER A 50 3.23 4.60 -7.33
CA SER A 50 3.95 3.89 -6.28
C SER A 50 4.41 2.52 -6.77
N GLY A 51 5.68 2.24 -6.49
CA GLY A 51 6.35 0.97 -6.73
C GLY A 51 6.41 0.12 -5.46
N LEU A 52 7.50 -0.63 -5.31
CA LEU A 52 7.71 -1.52 -4.18
C LEU A 52 7.88 -0.74 -2.87
N VAL A 53 7.28 -1.25 -1.79
CA VAL A 53 7.65 -0.87 -0.42
C VAL A 53 8.98 -1.54 -0.08
N GLU A 54 10.04 -0.74 0.00
CA GLU A 54 11.41 -1.24 0.25
C GLU A 54 11.64 -1.65 1.72
N GLY A 55 10.76 -1.20 2.61
CA GLY A 55 10.77 -1.55 4.02
C GLY A 55 9.77 -0.74 4.82
N SER A 56 9.18 -1.39 5.82
CA SER A 56 8.36 -0.77 6.83
C SER A 56 8.68 -1.35 8.20
N SER A 57 8.48 -0.56 9.25
CA SER A 57 8.35 -1.11 10.59
C SER A 57 7.03 -1.86 10.70
N MET A 58 6.99 -2.89 11.53
CA MET A 58 5.72 -3.57 11.84
C MET A 58 4.92 -2.83 12.92
N THR A 59 5.51 -1.82 13.58
CA THR A 59 4.85 -1.00 14.61
C THR A 59 4.58 0.40 14.08
N ALA A 60 3.55 1.05 14.62
CA ALA A 60 3.19 2.44 14.35
C ALA A 60 2.36 3.01 15.51
N ASP A 61 2.89 2.99 16.73
CA ASP A 61 2.23 3.51 17.93
C ASP A 61 3.05 4.63 18.59
N GLU A 62 2.50 5.29 19.61
CA GLU A 62 3.16 6.42 20.29
C GLU A 62 4.50 6.05 20.96
N SER A 63 4.67 4.80 21.38
CA SER A 63 5.86 4.29 22.06
C SER A 63 6.93 3.78 21.09
N ALA A 64 6.50 3.34 19.91
CA ALA A 64 7.35 2.87 18.81
C ALA A 64 6.81 3.38 17.46
N PRO A 65 7.05 4.67 17.12
CA PRO A 65 6.58 5.25 15.87
C PRO A 65 7.13 4.52 14.65
N GLY A 66 6.28 4.36 13.65
CA GLY A 66 6.57 3.59 12.47
C GLY A 66 7.39 4.33 11.42
N ASN A 67 7.95 3.58 10.48
CA ASN A 67 8.58 4.10 9.29
C ASN A 67 8.14 3.32 8.03
N ILE A 68 8.21 4.00 6.89
CA ILE A 68 7.98 3.40 5.58
C ILE A 68 8.95 4.00 4.56
N ARG A 69 9.42 3.15 3.65
CA ARG A 69 10.19 3.51 2.46
C ARG A 69 9.45 3.07 1.21
N LEU A 70 9.15 4.01 0.33
CA LEU A 70 8.37 3.79 -0.87
C LEU A 70 9.11 4.29 -2.10
N SER A 71 9.27 3.43 -3.10
CA SER A 71 9.68 3.84 -4.44
C SER A 71 8.53 4.56 -5.14
N LEU A 72 8.78 5.76 -5.65
CA LEU A 72 7.82 6.60 -6.38
C LEU A 72 8.37 6.96 -7.75
N LEU A 73 7.49 6.99 -8.75
CA LEU A 73 7.79 7.44 -10.11
C LEU A 73 6.91 8.64 -10.45
N ASN A 74 7.53 9.76 -10.82
CA ASN A 74 6.83 10.92 -11.35
C ASN A 74 6.58 10.74 -12.85
N LEU A 75 5.31 10.59 -13.23
CA LEU A 75 4.85 10.52 -14.62
C LEU A 75 4.41 11.89 -15.18
N GLY A 76 4.49 12.94 -14.37
CA GLY A 76 4.22 14.31 -14.80
C GLY A 76 5.34 14.86 -15.69
N GLU A 77 5.08 16.01 -16.31
CA GLU A 77 6.03 16.67 -17.22
C GLU A 77 7.11 17.50 -16.49
N HIS A 78 6.91 17.77 -15.20
CA HIS A 78 7.75 18.64 -14.40
C HIS A 78 8.24 17.95 -13.13
N GLU A 79 9.44 18.34 -12.69
CA GLU A 79 9.97 17.93 -11.39
C GLU A 79 9.08 18.47 -10.26
N VAL A 80 8.89 17.62 -9.25
CA VAL A 80 8.19 17.97 -8.01
C VAL A 80 9.06 17.62 -6.82
N GLU A 81 8.94 18.36 -5.72
CA GLU A 81 9.53 17.98 -4.44
C GLU A 81 8.53 17.15 -3.64
N ILE A 82 8.91 15.95 -3.21
CA ILE A 82 8.14 15.15 -2.27
C ILE A 82 8.45 15.66 -0.86
N LEU A 83 7.40 16.09 -0.15
CA LEU A 83 7.48 16.66 1.20
C LEU A 83 7.15 15.65 2.30
N GLY A 84 6.48 14.55 1.96
CA GLY A 84 6.12 13.52 2.92
C GLY A 84 5.14 12.50 2.36
N LEU A 85 4.99 11.39 3.09
CA LEU A 85 4.05 10.32 2.78
C LEU A 85 2.94 10.31 3.83
N GLU A 86 1.71 10.15 3.38
CA GLU A 86 0.49 10.09 4.19
C GLU A 86 -0.26 8.79 3.88
N PRO A 87 0.18 7.64 4.44
CA PRO A 87 -0.59 6.41 4.37
C PRO A 87 -1.95 6.59 5.03
N ALA A 88 -2.99 6.00 4.44
CA ALA A 88 -4.33 6.06 5.01
C ALA A 88 -4.37 5.41 6.40
N GLY A 89 -5.12 6.03 7.32
CA GLY A 89 -5.22 5.57 8.71
C GLY A 89 -4.00 5.87 9.57
N MET A 90 -3.03 6.66 9.08
CA MET A 90 -1.84 7.03 9.85
C MET A 90 -1.60 8.53 9.83
N THR A 91 -0.92 9.00 10.88
CA THR A 91 -0.48 10.39 11.03
C THR A 91 0.98 10.42 11.45
N VAL A 92 1.67 11.54 11.20
CA VAL A 92 3.03 11.73 11.70
C VAL A 92 2.96 12.27 13.13
N GLN A 93 3.78 11.71 14.03
CA GLN A 93 3.84 12.09 15.43
C GLN A 93 4.05 13.61 15.57
N PRO A 94 3.26 14.29 16.44
CA PRO A 94 3.47 15.71 16.69
C PRO A 94 4.87 15.98 17.21
N GLY A 95 5.60 16.88 16.54
CA GLY A 95 6.96 17.27 16.92
C GLY A 95 8.06 16.46 16.23
N ASP A 96 7.71 15.43 15.46
CA ASP A 96 8.68 14.77 14.59
C ASP A 96 9.13 15.70 13.47
N ARG A 97 10.39 15.55 13.07
CA ARG A 97 10.97 16.36 12.00
C ARG A 97 10.25 16.03 10.68
N PRO A 98 9.78 17.03 9.92
CA PRO A 98 9.28 16.79 8.57
C PRO A 98 10.32 16.05 7.73
N ALA A 99 9.86 15.20 6.81
CA ALA A 99 10.77 14.58 5.85
C ALA A 99 11.54 15.67 5.09
N ASP A 100 12.83 15.44 4.86
CA ASP A 100 13.61 16.36 4.04
C ASP A 100 13.04 16.34 2.61
N PRO A 101 12.81 17.51 1.97
CA PRO A 101 12.27 17.56 0.62
C PRO A 101 13.11 16.72 -0.34
N LEU A 102 12.45 15.84 -1.08
CA LEU A 102 13.09 14.93 -2.03
C LEU A 102 12.71 15.33 -3.46
N PRO A 103 13.65 15.78 -4.31
CA PRO A 103 13.35 16.04 -5.71
C PRO A 103 12.96 14.75 -6.43
N ALA A 104 11.90 14.82 -7.23
CA ALA A 104 11.37 13.73 -8.03
C ALA A 104 11.26 14.15 -9.50
N PRO A 105 12.33 13.95 -10.29
CA PRO A 105 12.33 14.26 -11.72
C PRO A 105 11.33 13.40 -12.51
N PRO A 106 10.79 13.91 -13.63
CA PRO A 106 9.98 13.12 -14.55
C PRO A 106 10.69 11.86 -15.04
N GLY A 107 10.01 10.72 -14.98
CA GLY A 107 10.50 9.44 -15.51
C GLY A 107 11.56 8.74 -14.66
N GLU A 108 11.91 9.28 -13.50
CA GLU A 108 12.90 8.69 -12.59
C GLU A 108 12.23 8.11 -11.33
N TRP A 109 12.74 6.94 -10.90
CA TRP A 109 12.34 6.32 -9.64
C TRP A 109 13.13 6.97 -8.49
N VAL A 110 12.40 7.42 -7.48
CA VAL A 110 12.97 7.98 -6.25
C VAL A 110 12.42 7.26 -5.03
N THR A 111 13.23 7.12 -3.98
CA THR A 111 12.81 6.46 -2.74
C THR A 111 12.45 7.51 -1.70
N ALA A 112 11.16 7.69 -1.45
CA ALA A 112 10.67 8.55 -0.36
C ALA A 112 10.63 7.78 0.96
N THR A 113 11.02 8.45 2.05
CA THR A 113 10.99 7.87 3.40
C THR A 113 10.12 8.72 4.30
N GLN A 114 9.25 8.07 5.08
CA GLN A 114 8.47 8.72 6.12
C GLN A 114 8.71 8.00 7.44
N THR A 115 9.09 8.76 8.47
CA THR A 115 9.24 8.29 9.85
C THR A 115 8.16 8.90 10.74
N GLY A 116 8.06 8.41 11.97
CA GLY A 116 7.15 8.99 12.95
C GLY A 116 5.70 8.59 12.77
N LEU A 117 5.41 7.52 12.04
CA LEU A 117 4.04 7.15 11.73
C LEU A 117 3.33 6.57 12.95
N ILE A 118 2.16 7.11 13.26
CA ILE A 118 1.25 6.65 14.30
C ILE A 118 -0.07 6.29 13.65
N ALA A 119 -0.52 5.05 13.85
CA ALA A 119 -1.79 4.56 13.37
C ALA A 119 -2.95 5.16 14.19
N ASP A 120 -3.97 5.65 13.48
CA ASP A 120 -5.22 6.08 14.06
C ASP A 120 -6.18 4.88 14.12
N CYS A 121 -6.28 4.30 15.30
CA CYS A 121 -7.09 3.11 15.57
C CYS A 121 -8.56 3.42 15.83
N SER A 122 -8.95 4.70 15.79
CA SER A 122 -10.35 5.11 15.86
C SER A 122 -11.04 5.04 14.49
N LEU A 123 -10.26 5.00 13.41
CA LEU A 123 -10.76 4.82 12.05
C LEU A 123 -11.10 3.35 11.79
N GLY A 124 -12.11 3.10 10.96
CA GLY A 124 -12.33 1.78 10.36
C GLY A 124 -11.21 1.44 9.35
N ASP A 125 -11.27 0.25 8.74
CA ASP A 125 -10.29 -0.20 7.73
C ASP A 125 -10.00 0.92 6.71
N PRO A 126 -8.77 1.47 6.71
CA PRO A 126 -8.42 2.63 5.88
C PRO A 126 -8.12 2.25 4.42
N GLY A 127 -8.07 0.96 4.10
CA GLY A 127 -7.64 0.45 2.79
C GLY A 127 -6.15 0.67 2.52
N GLN A 128 -5.75 0.48 1.25
CA GLN A 128 -4.36 0.60 0.80
C GLN A 128 -4.12 1.89 0.00
N VAL A 129 -4.47 3.03 0.59
CA VAL A 129 -4.28 4.33 -0.08
C VAL A 129 -3.04 5.02 0.46
N ILE A 130 -2.16 5.47 -0.43
CA ILE A 130 -1.00 6.29 -0.08
C ILE A 130 -1.17 7.66 -0.73
N ARG A 131 -1.27 8.69 0.12
CA ARG A 131 -1.22 10.08 -0.32
C ARG A 131 0.21 10.60 -0.18
N VAL A 132 0.62 11.45 -1.10
CA VAL A 132 1.95 12.05 -1.14
C VAL A 132 1.77 13.56 -1.15
N ARG A 133 2.41 14.23 -0.19
CA ARG A 133 2.45 15.68 -0.19
C ARG A 133 3.59 16.13 -1.08
N VAL A 134 3.30 16.96 -2.07
CA VAL A 134 4.24 17.43 -3.07
C VAL A 134 4.25 18.95 -3.16
N ARG A 135 5.38 19.51 -3.56
CA ARG A 135 5.53 20.91 -3.96
C ARG A 135 5.94 20.98 -5.42
N ASP A 136 5.22 21.75 -6.21
CA ASP A 136 5.60 21.99 -7.61
C ASP A 136 6.67 23.08 -7.75
N ALA A 137 7.15 23.26 -8.99
CA ALA A 137 8.14 24.29 -9.33
C ALA A 137 7.68 25.74 -9.03
N ALA A 138 6.36 25.98 -8.94
CA ALA A 138 5.81 27.28 -8.55
C ALA A 138 5.77 27.46 -7.02
N GLY A 139 6.20 26.46 -6.25
CA GLY A 139 6.17 26.45 -4.79
C GLY A 139 4.80 26.09 -4.21
N THR A 140 3.85 25.63 -5.03
CA THR A 140 2.51 25.27 -4.58
C THR A 140 2.52 23.87 -3.98
N GLU A 141 2.09 23.77 -2.72
CA GLU A 141 1.93 22.47 -2.04
C GLU A 141 0.55 21.87 -2.32
N ARG A 142 0.53 20.57 -2.59
CA ARG A 142 -0.71 19.79 -2.80
C ARG A 142 -0.52 18.35 -2.35
N VAL A 143 -1.63 17.66 -2.12
CA VAL A 143 -1.64 16.23 -1.79
C VAL A 143 -2.16 15.47 -3.00
N VAL A 144 -1.40 14.48 -3.46
CA VAL A 144 -1.77 13.62 -4.60
C VAL A 144 -1.82 12.16 -4.14
N GLU A 145 -2.75 11.39 -4.70
CA GLU A 145 -2.80 9.96 -4.46
C GLU A 145 -1.82 9.25 -5.39
N ALA A 146 -0.91 8.45 -4.83
CA ALA A 146 -0.02 7.64 -5.64
C ALA A 146 -0.77 6.41 -6.15
N SER A 147 -0.91 6.30 -7.47
CA SER A 147 -1.52 5.13 -8.10
C SER A 147 -0.55 3.96 -7.99
N GLY A 148 -0.90 2.93 -7.21
CA GLY A 148 0.01 1.84 -6.89
C GLY A 148 -0.32 0.52 -7.57
N LEU A 149 0.71 -0.30 -7.72
CA LEU A 149 0.52 -1.76 -7.79
C LEU A 149 -0.07 -2.23 -6.45
N PRO A 150 -0.95 -3.26 -6.45
CA PRO A 150 -1.50 -3.81 -5.21
C PRO A 150 -0.35 -4.25 -4.31
N ASP A 151 -0.23 -3.60 -3.17
CA ASP A 151 0.79 -3.89 -2.18
C ASP A 151 0.32 -5.12 -1.39
N SER A 152 1.11 -6.20 -1.39
CA SER A 152 0.66 -7.40 -0.70
C SER A 152 0.59 -7.20 0.81
N LEU A 153 1.41 -6.34 1.45
CA LEU A 153 1.50 -6.34 2.93
C LEU A 153 1.99 -5.04 3.63
N GLY A 154 2.36 -3.96 2.94
CA GLY A 154 3.12 -2.84 3.56
C GLY A 154 2.35 -1.95 4.55
N THR A 155 1.54 -1.01 4.04
CA THR A 155 0.89 0.04 4.86
C THR A 155 -0.29 -0.46 5.67
N LEU A 156 -1.18 -1.24 5.04
CA LEU A 156 -2.34 -1.82 5.71
C LEU A 156 -1.89 -2.82 6.79
N GLY A 157 -0.86 -3.63 6.54
CA GLY A 157 -0.30 -4.55 7.53
C GLY A 157 0.27 -3.81 8.75
N MET A 158 0.95 -2.69 8.54
CA MET A 158 1.45 -1.84 9.62
C MET A 158 0.31 -1.22 10.45
N TRP A 159 -0.75 -0.71 9.79
CA TRP A 159 -1.94 -0.19 10.49
C TRP A 159 -2.63 -1.28 11.30
N GLN A 160 -2.87 -2.44 10.68
CA GLN A 160 -3.48 -3.59 11.32
C GLN A 160 -2.68 -4.06 12.53
N THR A 161 -1.34 -4.05 12.45
CA THR A 161 -0.49 -4.46 13.57
C THR A 161 -0.55 -3.46 14.73
N ALA A 162 -0.59 -2.16 14.45
CA ALA A 162 -0.66 -1.12 15.47
C ALA A 162 -2.06 -0.99 16.12
N CYS A 163 -3.11 -1.18 15.33
CA CYS A 163 -4.50 -1.01 15.76
C CYS A 163 -5.22 -2.29 16.13
N ALA A 164 -4.56 -3.42 15.89
CA ALA A 164 -4.92 -4.69 16.47
C ALA A 164 -4.97 -4.55 18.01
N PRO A 165 -6.13 -4.81 18.67
CA PRO A 165 -6.17 -4.83 20.13
C PRO A 165 -5.06 -5.73 20.68
N PRO A 166 -4.49 -5.46 21.87
CA PRO A 166 -3.40 -6.28 22.45
C PRO A 166 -3.76 -7.77 22.61
N ALA A 167 -5.04 -8.12 22.47
CA ALA A 167 -5.50 -9.50 22.36
C ALA A 167 -5.03 -10.19 21.05
N LEU A 168 -4.65 -9.44 20.04
CA LEU A 168 -4.11 -9.86 18.75
C LEU A 168 -2.58 -9.79 18.71
N VAL A 169 -1.91 -9.58 19.86
CA VAL A 169 -0.49 -9.94 19.99
C VAL A 169 -0.44 -11.45 19.82
N PHE A 170 -0.18 -11.77 18.57
CA PHE A 170 0.05 -13.08 18.04
C PHE A 170 0.96 -13.87 18.96
N PRO A 171 0.82 -15.20 18.99
CA PRO A 171 1.80 -15.96 19.71
C PRO A 171 3.18 -15.60 19.16
N ARG A 172 4.17 -15.40 20.03
CA ARG A 172 5.55 -15.15 19.57
C ARG A 172 5.97 -16.37 18.75
N ILE A 173 6.12 -16.16 17.45
CA ILE A 173 6.57 -17.18 16.53
C ILE A 173 8.10 -17.15 16.52
N GLY A 174 8.74 -18.20 17.03
CA GLY A 174 10.19 -18.34 17.00
C GLY A 174 10.69 -18.80 15.64
N VAL A 175 12.01 -18.89 15.49
CA VAL A 175 12.63 -19.40 14.25
C VAL A 175 12.30 -20.88 14.11
N ALA A 176 11.65 -21.24 13.00
CA ALA A 176 11.34 -22.63 12.72
C ALA A 176 12.62 -23.44 12.49
N SER A 177 12.66 -24.65 13.04
CA SER A 177 13.71 -25.64 12.78
C SER A 177 13.21 -26.72 11.82
N ALA A 178 14.07 -27.19 10.93
CA ALA A 178 13.78 -28.39 10.14
C ALA A 178 14.02 -29.64 11.00
N ALA A 179 13.09 -30.59 10.96
CA ALA A 179 13.14 -31.78 11.82
C ALA A 179 13.16 -33.09 11.02
N VAL A 180 12.43 -33.16 9.90
CA VAL A 180 12.31 -34.42 9.12
C VAL A 180 12.31 -34.13 7.63
N HIS A 181 13.17 -34.83 6.90
CA HIS A 181 13.22 -34.84 5.44
C HIS A 181 12.66 -36.16 4.93
N GLU A 182 11.63 -36.10 4.10
CA GLU A 182 11.25 -37.22 3.24
C GLU A 182 11.58 -36.87 1.79
N ALA A 183 11.29 -37.80 0.87
CA ALA A 183 11.65 -37.63 -0.54
C ALA A 183 10.96 -36.41 -1.18
N ALA A 184 9.70 -36.12 -0.81
CA ALA A 184 8.88 -35.08 -1.43
C ALA A 184 8.28 -34.08 -0.42
N THR A 185 8.62 -34.20 0.87
CA THR A 185 8.08 -33.35 1.93
C THR A 185 9.16 -32.92 2.91
N LEU A 186 8.92 -31.81 3.60
CA LEU A 186 9.74 -31.30 4.69
C LEU A 186 8.84 -31.00 5.88
N THR A 187 9.15 -31.56 7.05
CA THR A 187 8.49 -31.16 8.30
C THR A 187 9.38 -30.18 9.08
N THR A 188 8.83 -28.99 9.34
CA THR A 188 9.43 -27.95 10.17
C THR A 188 8.67 -27.83 11.49
N GLU A 189 9.37 -27.54 12.58
CA GLU A 189 8.74 -27.19 13.86
C GLU A 189 8.67 -25.67 14.00
N LEU A 190 7.47 -25.12 14.10
CA LEU A 190 7.23 -23.71 14.36
C LEU A 190 7.07 -23.49 15.87
N PRO A 191 7.98 -22.79 16.56
CA PRO A 191 7.78 -22.43 17.95
C PRO A 191 6.72 -21.34 18.05
N VAL A 192 5.69 -21.53 18.86
CA VAL A 192 4.55 -20.63 18.98
C VAL A 192 4.25 -20.44 20.47
N ALA A 193 4.30 -19.19 20.97
CA ALA A 193 4.11 -18.90 22.40
C ALA A 193 2.97 -17.91 22.65
N ASN A 194 1.94 -18.31 23.40
CA ASN A 194 0.87 -17.43 23.86
C ASN A 194 1.31 -16.68 25.12
N ASP A 195 1.93 -15.51 24.96
CA ASP A 195 2.35 -14.66 26.08
C ASP A 195 1.18 -13.90 26.73
N SER A 196 -0.07 -14.15 26.30
CA SER A 196 -1.22 -13.49 26.89
C SER A 196 -1.67 -14.20 28.17
N GLY A 197 -2.28 -13.44 29.09
CA GLY A 197 -2.90 -13.98 30.30
C GLY A 197 -4.20 -14.77 30.07
N ARG A 198 -4.55 -15.09 28.82
CA ARG A 198 -5.79 -15.80 28.45
C ARG A 198 -5.50 -16.92 27.45
N PRO A 199 -6.31 -17.99 27.42
CA PRO A 199 -6.16 -19.02 26.39
C PRO A 199 -6.46 -18.47 24.99
N LEU A 200 -5.93 -19.13 23.97
CA LEU A 200 -6.28 -18.91 22.57
C LEU A 200 -6.32 -20.24 21.83
N ARG A 201 -7.01 -20.28 20.68
CA ARG A 201 -7.04 -21.45 19.81
C ARG A 201 -6.43 -21.10 18.48
N VAL A 202 -5.54 -21.93 17.95
CA VAL A 202 -5.15 -21.84 16.54
C VAL A 202 -6.15 -22.66 15.74
N ILE A 203 -6.90 -22.01 14.86
CA ILE A 203 -7.99 -22.64 14.09
C ILE A 203 -7.62 -22.86 12.61
N ARG A 204 -6.54 -22.23 12.14
CA ARG A 204 -6.04 -22.38 10.77
C ARG A 204 -4.53 -22.17 10.70
N PHE A 205 -3.88 -22.96 9.86
CA PHE A 205 -2.59 -22.65 9.24
C PHE A 205 -2.72 -22.88 7.73
N GLY A 206 -2.09 -22.05 6.93
CA GLY A 206 -2.03 -22.16 5.49
C GLY A 206 -0.72 -21.58 4.94
N SER A 207 -0.56 -21.66 3.62
CA SER A 207 0.53 -21.00 2.92
C SER A 207 -0.01 -20.05 1.87
N GLU A 208 0.51 -18.84 1.88
CA GLU A 208 0.31 -17.85 0.82
C GLU A 208 1.42 -17.95 -0.25
N SER A 209 2.28 -18.96 -0.17
CA SER A 209 3.47 -19.11 -1.03
C SER A 209 3.14 -19.92 -2.28
N PRO A 210 3.03 -19.29 -3.47
CA PRO A 210 2.62 -20.01 -4.67
C PRO A 210 3.61 -21.15 -5.00
N GLY A 211 3.08 -22.30 -5.44
CA GLY A 211 3.88 -23.49 -5.76
C GLY A 211 4.31 -24.32 -4.56
N LEU A 212 4.00 -23.89 -3.33
CA LEU A 212 4.17 -24.66 -2.10
C LEU A 212 2.81 -24.94 -1.46
N ALA A 213 2.70 -26.07 -0.77
CA ALA A 213 1.58 -26.39 0.11
C ALA A 213 2.06 -26.57 1.54
N LEU A 214 1.28 -26.05 2.48
CA LEU A 214 1.46 -26.28 3.91
C LEU A 214 0.33 -27.16 4.43
N THR A 215 0.71 -28.21 5.15
CA THR A 215 -0.19 -29.07 5.91
C THR A 215 0.12 -28.93 7.38
N ALA A 216 -0.90 -28.53 8.14
CA ALA A 216 -0.83 -28.35 9.59
C ALA A 216 -1.24 -29.66 10.32
N PRO A 217 -0.99 -29.77 11.64
CA PRO A 217 -1.52 -30.89 12.42
C PRO A 217 -3.03 -30.71 12.64
N GLU A 218 -3.65 -31.61 13.40
CA GLU A 218 -5.09 -31.52 13.71
C GLU A 218 -5.42 -30.19 14.40
N LEU A 219 -6.44 -29.50 13.87
CA LEU A 219 -6.95 -28.22 14.35
C LEU A 219 -8.34 -28.40 14.98
N PRO A 220 -8.71 -27.61 16.00
CA PRO A 220 -7.95 -26.49 16.56
C PRO A 220 -6.88 -26.92 17.56
N ILE A 221 -5.80 -26.13 17.67
CA ILE A 221 -4.77 -26.30 18.69
C ILE A 221 -5.06 -25.34 19.84
N GLU A 222 -5.37 -25.89 21.01
CA GLU A 222 -5.56 -25.12 22.24
C GLU A 222 -4.20 -24.64 22.77
N MET A 223 -4.08 -23.35 23.03
CA MET A 223 -2.90 -22.72 23.61
C MET A 223 -3.25 -22.05 24.94
N PRO A 224 -2.84 -22.63 26.08
CA PRO A 224 -3.04 -22.02 27.39
C PRO A 224 -2.40 -20.63 27.51
N ALA A 225 -2.86 -19.88 28.52
CA ALA A 225 -2.27 -18.59 28.86
C ALA A 225 -0.80 -18.76 29.32
N ASN A 226 0.08 -17.87 28.85
CA ASN A 226 1.52 -17.86 29.15
C ASN A 226 2.25 -19.17 28.83
N ASP A 227 1.85 -19.87 27.77
CA ASP A 227 2.40 -21.17 27.37
C ASP A 227 3.08 -21.11 26.01
N ALA A 228 3.98 -22.06 25.74
CA ALA A 228 4.68 -22.19 24.48
C ALA A 228 4.69 -23.63 23.98
N THR A 229 4.38 -23.82 22.70
CA THR A 229 4.37 -25.11 22.03
C THR A 229 5.17 -25.07 20.73
N ARG A 230 5.47 -26.24 20.17
CA ARG A 230 6.05 -26.39 18.84
C ARG A 230 5.04 -27.08 17.95
N ILE A 231 4.70 -26.42 16.86
CA ILE A 231 3.69 -26.89 15.92
C ILE A 231 4.40 -27.51 14.72
N PRO A 232 4.26 -28.82 14.47
CA PRO A 232 4.84 -29.45 13.30
C PRO A 232 4.06 -29.03 12.05
N LEU A 233 4.77 -28.46 11.08
CA LEU A 233 4.24 -28.00 9.82
C LEU A 233 4.90 -28.79 8.69
N THR A 234 4.10 -29.44 7.86
CA THR A 234 4.60 -30.25 6.73
C THR A 234 4.42 -29.50 5.42
N TRP A 235 5.52 -29.35 4.70
CA TRP A 235 5.59 -28.65 3.43
C TRP A 235 5.72 -29.63 2.28
N GLY A 236 5.09 -29.30 1.16
CA GLY A 236 5.24 -30.00 -0.11
C GLY A 236 5.26 -29.03 -1.29
N VAL A 237 5.75 -29.49 -2.43
CA VAL A 237 5.75 -28.71 -3.68
C VAL A 237 4.50 -29.05 -4.50
N THR A 238 3.76 -28.03 -4.93
CA THR A 238 2.55 -28.18 -5.74
C THR A 238 2.74 -27.78 -7.19
N ASP A 239 3.62 -26.82 -7.47
CA ASP A 239 3.96 -26.38 -8.83
C ASP A 239 5.45 -26.05 -8.92
N CYS A 240 6.19 -26.84 -9.69
CA CYS A 240 7.63 -26.68 -9.85
C CYS A 240 8.02 -25.41 -10.60
N GLN A 241 7.23 -24.95 -11.59
CA GLN A 241 7.56 -23.75 -12.35
C GLN A 241 7.51 -22.51 -11.45
N ILE A 242 6.50 -22.46 -10.59
CA ILE A 242 6.32 -21.36 -9.64
C ILE A 242 7.31 -21.48 -8.48
N ALA A 243 7.47 -22.66 -7.88
CA ALA A 243 8.33 -22.86 -6.72
C ALA A 243 9.81 -22.57 -7.01
N LEU A 244 10.29 -22.84 -8.23
CA LEU A 244 11.66 -22.53 -8.66
C LEU A 244 11.92 -21.01 -8.75
N GLY A 245 10.87 -20.19 -8.84
CA GLY A 245 10.95 -18.72 -8.80
C GLY A 245 11.25 -18.15 -7.41
N TRP A 246 11.26 -18.98 -6.36
CA TRP A 246 11.55 -18.59 -4.98
C TRP A 246 10.73 -17.41 -4.45
N PRO A 247 9.38 -17.54 -4.37
CA PRO A 247 8.59 -16.57 -3.65
C PRO A 247 8.98 -16.54 -2.16
N ASP A 248 8.65 -15.45 -1.47
CA ASP A 248 8.74 -15.44 -0.02
C ASP A 248 7.84 -16.54 0.57
N VAL A 249 8.37 -17.25 1.56
CA VAL A 249 7.64 -18.33 2.22
C VAL A 249 6.85 -17.72 3.36
N VAL A 250 5.55 -17.56 3.15
CA VAL A 250 4.61 -16.96 4.09
C VAL A 250 3.62 -18.02 4.59
N ILE A 251 3.49 -18.10 5.91
CA ILE A 251 2.50 -18.91 6.63
C ILE A 251 1.34 -17.98 6.99
N ASP A 252 0.14 -18.22 6.46
CA ASP A 252 -1.08 -17.62 7.02
C ASP A 252 -1.58 -18.44 8.20
N TYR A 253 -2.21 -17.80 9.17
CA TYR A 253 -2.83 -18.48 10.28
C TYR A 253 -4.02 -17.70 10.81
N SER A 254 -4.95 -18.42 11.43
CA SER A 254 -6.10 -17.83 12.09
C SER A 254 -6.22 -18.35 13.52
N LEU A 255 -6.58 -17.44 14.41
CA LEU A 255 -6.73 -17.67 15.84
C LEU A 255 -8.17 -17.38 16.25
N GLU A 256 -8.59 -17.99 17.35
CA GLU A 256 -9.85 -17.69 18.02
C GLU A 256 -9.63 -17.47 19.52
N ARG A 257 -10.24 -16.43 20.08
CA ARG A 257 -10.25 -16.16 21.51
C ARG A 257 -11.60 -15.59 21.91
N ASP A 258 -12.22 -16.17 22.94
CA ASP A 258 -13.49 -15.69 23.51
C ASP A 258 -14.62 -15.54 22.45
N GLY A 259 -14.54 -16.28 21.34
CA GLY A 259 -15.47 -16.20 20.20
C GLY A 259 -15.07 -15.22 19.09
N ASP A 260 -14.07 -14.37 19.33
CA ASP A 260 -13.50 -13.47 18.33
C ASP A 260 -12.42 -14.19 17.52
N GLN A 261 -12.46 -14.04 16.19
CA GLN A 261 -11.47 -14.60 15.28
C GLN A 261 -10.53 -13.52 14.76
N SER A 262 -9.27 -13.89 14.58
CA SER A 262 -8.25 -13.05 13.98
C SER A 262 -7.36 -13.84 13.05
N SER A 263 -6.71 -13.17 12.11
CA SER A 263 -5.77 -13.80 11.18
C SER A 263 -4.48 -12.99 11.10
N GLY A 264 -3.38 -13.67 10.80
CA GLY A 264 -2.07 -13.07 10.62
C GLY A 264 -1.22 -13.86 9.65
N SER A 265 -0.05 -13.32 9.35
CA SER A 265 0.94 -13.97 8.50
C SER A 265 2.32 -13.97 9.16
N TYR A 266 3.14 -14.94 8.81
CA TYR A 266 4.52 -15.08 9.27
C TYR A 266 5.43 -15.45 8.12
N VAL A 267 6.46 -14.65 7.89
CA VAL A 267 7.49 -14.96 6.90
C VAL A 267 8.47 -15.95 7.51
N LEU A 268 8.56 -17.13 6.90
CA LEU A 268 9.51 -18.16 7.31
C LEU A 268 10.93 -17.71 6.99
N VAL A 269 11.77 -17.65 8.02
CA VAL A 269 13.16 -17.20 7.94
C VAL A 269 14.13 -18.26 8.47
N GLY A 270 15.42 -18.05 8.24
CA GLY A 270 16.48 -18.85 8.83
C GLY A 270 16.58 -20.27 8.26
N PRO A 271 17.00 -21.26 9.07
CA PRO A 271 17.31 -22.62 8.61
C PRO A 271 16.15 -23.33 7.92
N ALA A 272 14.91 -23.16 8.41
CA ALA A 272 13.74 -23.77 7.79
C ALA A 272 13.50 -23.28 6.35
N ARG A 273 13.75 -21.98 6.07
CA ARG A 273 13.68 -21.44 4.71
C ARG A 273 14.74 -22.09 3.80
N ALA A 274 15.97 -22.25 4.30
CA ALA A 274 17.03 -22.91 3.53
C ALA A 274 16.68 -24.37 3.20
N GLU A 275 16.06 -25.09 4.14
CA GLU A 275 15.65 -26.48 3.89
C GLU A 275 14.48 -26.60 2.93
N LEU A 276 13.57 -25.62 2.88
CA LEU A 276 12.59 -25.53 1.80
C LEU A 276 13.26 -25.32 0.45
N VAL A 277 14.36 -24.55 0.41
CA VAL A 277 15.19 -24.42 -0.79
C VAL A 277 15.70 -25.75 -1.30
N LEU A 278 16.22 -26.56 -0.39
CA LEU A 278 16.70 -27.90 -0.73
C LEU A 278 15.55 -28.85 -1.09
N LEU A 279 14.37 -28.73 -0.48
CA LEU A 279 13.18 -29.50 -0.86
C LEU A 279 12.78 -29.23 -2.31
N VAL A 280 12.62 -27.96 -2.69
CA VAL A 280 12.21 -27.60 -4.06
C VAL A 280 13.27 -28.02 -5.07
N GLN A 281 14.56 -27.82 -4.77
CA GLN A 281 15.64 -28.31 -5.65
C GLN A 281 15.60 -29.83 -5.82
N ARG A 282 15.30 -30.58 -4.75
CA ARG A 282 15.20 -32.04 -4.80
C ARG A 282 13.99 -32.51 -5.61
N VAL A 283 12.83 -31.88 -5.43
CA VAL A 283 11.58 -32.29 -6.10
C VAL A 283 11.52 -31.81 -7.55
N CYS A 284 12.06 -30.62 -7.85
CA CYS A 284 11.92 -29.96 -9.14
C CYS A 284 13.22 -29.84 -9.94
N GLY A 285 14.36 -30.22 -9.38
CA GLY A 285 15.68 -30.06 -10.02
C GLY A 285 15.81 -30.81 -11.34
N ASP A 286 15.12 -31.95 -11.46
CA ASP A 286 15.09 -32.77 -12.67
C ASP A 286 14.04 -32.30 -13.70
N ALA A 287 13.24 -31.27 -13.38
CA ALA A 287 12.19 -30.73 -14.25
C ALA A 287 12.69 -29.55 -15.13
N ARG A 288 14.03 -29.37 -15.23
CA ARG A 288 14.69 -28.36 -16.08
C ARG A 288 15.11 -28.94 -17.42
#